data_AF-A0A952RRW3-F1
#
_entry.id   AF-A0A952RRW3-F1
#
_cell.length_a   1.000
_cell.length_b   1.000
_cell.length_c   1.000
_cell.angle_alpha   90.00
_cell.angle_beta   90.00
_cell.angle_gamma   90.00
#
_symmetry.space_group_name_H-M   'P 1'
#
loop_
_entity.id
_entity.type
_entity.pdbx_description
1 polymer ?
#
loop_
_entity_poly.entity_id
_entity_poly.type
_entity_poly.pdbx_seq_one_letter_code
_entity_poly.pdbx_strand_id
1 'polypeptide(L)'
;MNRRAKLEIGEYVLRLAFFAFVPFGVVLLAMLVPMGAAIANMVLALGAFFFGEVLIEKADKKPWMRRVLRRQLAFEAYYREHPPRPFLYYVFSPILLPYWLVVRSARRELWLFKGYTVVTAVVISVQGVYRYFFVYQPQLDFTKFIAAFGISIVVETLAVMMLIMPMTTSVVALHRKKQHWRLVYLLAVGFISAGMAATYMWTRHRTFPSLETRSRIVARSTVDPATSRVVLRRALERAWAVRKTEGRDVWERETDGTITGAPLEQARESLIGFYRPDEAEAFELWTTARKDRPGIMVVFAEGRKKRSPVWLAMKYDGTVIERLPEIPRAARVAMRSAGAL
;
A
#
# COMPACT_ATOMS: atom_id res chain seq x y z
N MET A 1 -9.52 42.48 -10.55
CA MET A 1 -9.62 41.37 -9.57
C MET A 1 -8.70 41.64 -8.38
N ASN A 2 -9.25 41.77 -7.16
CA ASN A 2 -8.50 42.10 -5.94
C ASN A 2 -7.44 41.00 -5.60
N ARG A 3 -6.27 41.37 -5.06
CA ARG A 3 -5.18 40.42 -4.70
C ARG A 3 -5.67 39.28 -3.81
N ARG A 4 -6.62 39.55 -2.92
CA ARG A 4 -7.26 38.55 -2.06
C ARG A 4 -7.98 37.45 -2.86
N ALA A 5 -8.72 37.83 -3.89
CA ALA A 5 -9.43 36.87 -4.75
C ALA A 5 -8.45 35.98 -5.53
N LYS A 6 -7.31 36.53 -5.98
CA LYS A 6 -6.24 35.74 -6.63
C LYS A 6 -5.67 34.68 -5.68
N LEU A 7 -5.38 35.05 -4.43
CA LEU A 7 -4.85 34.12 -3.43
C LEU A 7 -5.85 33.01 -3.09
N GLU A 8 -7.13 33.34 -2.98
CA GLU A 8 -8.18 32.33 -2.71
C GLU A 8 -8.35 31.34 -3.85
N ILE A 9 -8.30 31.80 -5.11
CA ILE A 9 -8.33 30.91 -6.27
C ILE A 9 -7.09 30.01 -6.28
N GLY A 10 -5.90 30.57 -6.05
CA GLY A 10 -4.66 29.80 -5.99
C GLY A 10 -4.69 28.72 -4.91
N GLU A 11 -5.19 29.05 -3.71
CA GLU A 11 -5.32 28.08 -2.62
C GLU A 11 -6.35 26.99 -2.93
N TYR A 12 -7.44 27.32 -3.62
CA TYR A 12 -8.44 26.35 -4.05
C TYR A 12 -7.90 25.41 -5.13
N VAL A 13 -7.17 25.93 -6.13
CA VAL A 13 -6.51 25.12 -7.16
C VAL A 13 -5.50 24.15 -6.52
N LEU A 14 -4.75 24.62 -5.54
CA LEU A 14 -3.79 23.79 -4.81
C LEU A 14 -4.48 22.65 -4.03
N ARG A 15 -5.63 22.93 -3.40
CA ARG A 15 -6.45 21.89 -2.77
C ARG A 15 -6.94 20.88 -3.80
N LEU A 16 -7.45 21.31 -4.95
CA LEU A 16 -7.88 20.41 -6.02
C LEU A 16 -6.74 19.52 -6.51
N ALA A 17 -5.57 20.10 -6.76
CA ALA A 17 -4.38 19.33 -7.15
C ALA A 17 -4.00 18.30 -6.07
N PHE A 18 -3.98 18.70 -4.81
CA PHE A 18 -3.71 17.78 -3.70
C PHE A 18 -4.71 16.60 -3.71
N PHE A 19 -6.02 16.86 -3.72
CA PHE A 19 -7.03 15.80 -3.73
C PHE A 19 -7.00 14.93 -5.00
N ALA A 20 -6.57 15.49 -6.12
CA ALA A 20 -6.40 14.75 -7.37
C ALA A 20 -5.18 13.81 -7.34
N PHE A 21 -4.05 14.21 -6.75
CA PHE A 21 -2.79 13.46 -6.84
C PHE A 21 -2.48 12.59 -5.63
N VAL A 22 -2.97 12.97 -4.46
CA VAL A 22 -2.65 12.31 -3.19
C VAL A 22 -3.07 10.83 -3.14
N PRO A 23 -4.25 10.42 -3.63
CA PRO A 23 -4.60 9.01 -3.66
C PRO A 23 -3.59 8.15 -4.44
N PHE A 24 -3.06 8.66 -5.56
CA PHE A 24 -1.99 7.98 -6.29
C PHE A 24 -0.68 7.92 -5.49
N GLY A 25 -0.35 8.98 -4.76
CA GLY A 25 0.78 8.98 -3.82
C GLY A 25 0.64 7.91 -2.72
N VAL A 26 -0.58 7.73 -2.18
CA VAL A 26 -0.89 6.67 -1.21
C VAL A 26 -0.73 5.28 -1.83
N VAL A 27 -1.17 5.08 -3.07
CA VAL A 27 -0.96 3.83 -3.80
C VAL A 27 0.52 3.54 -4.00
N LEU A 28 1.32 4.53 -4.41
CA LEU A 28 2.77 4.37 -4.54
C LEU A 28 3.43 4.04 -3.19
N LEU A 29 3.00 4.70 -2.10
CA LEU A 29 3.46 4.35 -0.75
C LEU A 29 3.03 2.94 -0.32
N ALA A 30 1.82 2.50 -0.71
CA ALA A 30 1.30 1.16 -0.43
C ALA A 30 2.10 0.05 -1.13
N MET A 31 2.77 0.37 -2.25
CA MET A 31 3.72 -0.54 -2.90
C MET A 31 5.02 -0.70 -2.10
N LEU A 32 5.39 0.29 -1.29
CA LEU A 32 6.62 0.27 -0.49
C LEU A 32 6.37 -0.33 0.89
N VAL A 33 5.26 0.06 1.52
CA VAL A 33 4.90 -0.27 2.89
C VAL A 33 3.45 -0.79 2.91
N PRO A 34 3.12 -1.82 3.70
CA PRO A 34 1.75 -2.31 3.80
C PRO A 34 0.83 -1.30 4.50
N MET A 35 0.26 -0.38 3.70
CA MET A 35 -0.57 0.76 4.14
C MET A 35 -2.03 0.40 4.48
N GLY A 36 -2.31 -0.85 4.87
CA GLY A 36 -3.68 -1.32 5.10
C GLY A 36 -4.43 -0.50 6.15
N ALA A 37 -3.76 -0.16 7.26
CA ALA A 37 -4.34 0.68 8.31
C ALA A 37 -4.58 2.11 7.85
N ALA A 38 -3.64 2.69 7.10
CA ALA A 38 -3.74 4.05 6.59
C ALA A 38 -4.91 4.19 5.60
N ILE A 39 -5.08 3.23 4.70
CA ILE A 39 -6.21 3.19 3.75
C ILE A 39 -7.53 3.04 4.52
N ALA A 40 -7.62 2.09 5.46
CA ALA A 40 -8.82 1.91 6.27
C ALA A 40 -9.18 3.18 7.06
N ASN A 41 -8.19 3.82 7.70
CA ASN A 41 -8.39 5.08 8.41
C ASN A 41 -8.80 6.22 7.48
N MET A 42 -8.25 6.28 6.27
CA MET A 42 -8.63 7.27 5.27
C MET A 42 -10.08 7.08 4.83
N VAL A 43 -10.50 5.85 4.55
CA VAL A 43 -11.90 5.52 4.20
C VAL A 43 -12.84 5.86 5.37
N LEU A 44 -12.48 5.48 6.60
CA LEU A 44 -13.24 5.80 7.81
C LEU A 44 -13.33 7.31 8.03
N ALA A 45 -12.24 8.06 7.82
CA ALA A 45 -12.23 9.50 7.95
C ALA A 45 -13.10 10.17 6.89
N LEU A 46 -12.92 9.81 5.60
CA LEU A 46 -13.74 10.31 4.49
C LEU A 46 -15.22 10.01 4.71
N GLY A 47 -15.54 8.77 5.10
CA GLY A 47 -16.90 8.37 5.47
C GLY A 47 -17.43 9.21 6.62
N ALA A 48 -16.69 9.34 7.73
CA ALA A 48 -17.11 10.15 8.87
C ALA A 48 -17.29 11.64 8.53
N PHE A 49 -16.51 12.19 7.59
CA PHE A 49 -16.70 13.56 7.11
C PHE A 49 -17.94 13.70 6.24
N PHE A 50 -18.11 12.80 5.27
CA PHE A 50 -19.28 12.80 4.39
C PHE A 50 -20.58 12.61 5.18
N PHE A 51 -20.61 11.61 6.06
CA PHE A 51 -21.74 11.39 6.96
C PHE A 51 -21.89 12.52 7.96
N GLY A 52 -20.81 13.12 8.45
CA GLY A 52 -20.85 14.31 9.31
C GLY A 52 -21.66 15.44 8.67
N GLU A 53 -21.32 15.83 7.44
CA GLU A 53 -22.02 16.90 6.71
C GLU A 53 -23.51 16.60 6.52
N VAL A 54 -23.85 15.37 6.12
CA VAL A 54 -25.25 14.93 5.89
C VAL A 54 -26.04 14.77 7.19
N LEU A 55 -25.37 14.38 8.28
CA LEU A 55 -26.00 14.06 9.55
C LEU A 55 -26.04 15.22 10.54
N ILE A 56 -25.32 16.33 10.33
CA ILE A 56 -25.35 17.49 11.23
C ILE A 56 -26.79 17.98 11.46
N GLU A 57 -27.61 18.08 10.41
CA GLU A 57 -29.03 18.47 10.54
C GLU A 57 -29.88 17.48 11.35
N LYS A 58 -29.49 16.20 11.37
CA LYS A 58 -30.19 15.14 12.11
C LYS A 58 -29.61 14.89 13.51
N ALA A 59 -28.37 15.31 13.75
CA ALA A 59 -27.63 15.06 14.99
C ALA A 59 -28.23 15.77 16.20
N ASP A 60 -28.83 16.94 15.99
CA ASP A 60 -29.48 17.71 17.05
C ASP A 60 -30.67 16.95 17.68
N LYS A 61 -31.21 15.95 16.98
CA LYS A 61 -32.34 15.14 17.46
C LYS A 61 -31.93 13.91 18.28
N LYS A 62 -30.65 13.48 18.26
CA LYS A 62 -30.22 12.22 18.91
C LYS A 62 -28.96 12.41 19.79
N PRO A 63 -29.03 12.19 21.12
CA PRO A 63 -27.93 12.49 22.05
C PRO A 63 -26.68 11.63 21.85
N TRP A 64 -26.81 10.40 21.33
CA TRP A 64 -25.65 9.55 21.03
C TRP A 64 -24.87 10.05 19.81
N MET A 65 -25.55 10.56 18.77
CA MET A 65 -24.89 11.16 17.60
C MET A 65 -24.10 12.40 18.00
N ARG A 66 -24.67 13.23 18.88
CA ARG A 66 -23.97 14.39 19.44
C ARG A 66 -22.68 14.01 20.17
N ARG A 67 -22.61 12.86 20.86
CA ARG A 67 -21.35 12.40 21.49
C ARG A 67 -20.27 12.05 20.46
N VAL A 68 -20.65 11.37 19.37
CA VAL A 68 -19.71 11.00 18.29
C VAL A 68 -19.25 12.25 17.53
N LEU A 69 -20.19 13.14 17.21
CA LEU A 69 -19.94 14.39 16.47
C LEU A 69 -19.33 15.50 17.33
N ARG A 70 -19.33 15.38 18.67
CA ARG A 70 -18.74 16.37 19.59
C ARG A 70 -17.31 16.74 19.20
N ARG A 71 -16.55 15.78 18.65
CA ARG A 71 -15.18 16.02 18.19
C ARG A 71 -15.14 16.86 16.92
N GLN A 72 -16.01 16.60 15.94
CA GLN A 72 -16.13 17.44 14.74
C GLN A 72 -16.56 18.87 15.11
N LEU A 73 -17.52 19.00 16.04
CA LEU A 73 -17.93 20.30 16.57
C LEU A 73 -16.80 21.03 17.32
N ALA A 74 -15.93 20.31 18.04
CA ALA A 74 -14.78 20.90 18.70
C ALA A 74 -13.74 21.44 17.68
N PHE A 75 -13.55 20.75 16.56
CA PHE A 75 -12.74 21.25 15.45
C PHE A 75 -13.31 22.54 14.87
N GLU A 76 -14.61 22.56 14.59
CA GLU A 76 -15.25 23.75 14.05
C GLU A 76 -15.18 24.93 15.04
N ALA A 77 -15.44 24.68 16.33
CA ALA A 77 -15.33 25.69 17.38
C ALA A 77 -13.91 26.27 17.47
N TYR A 78 -12.88 25.41 17.47
CA TYR A 78 -11.49 25.86 17.50
C TYR A 78 -11.16 26.77 16.30
N TYR A 79 -11.56 26.36 15.10
CA TYR A 79 -11.25 27.12 13.88
C TYR A 79 -12.10 28.37 13.71
N ARG A 80 -13.26 28.48 14.39
CA ARG A 80 -14.01 29.75 14.44
C ARG A 80 -13.18 30.84 15.12
N GLU A 81 -12.52 30.50 16.22
CA GLU A 81 -11.65 31.39 16.99
C GLU A 81 -10.28 31.58 16.32
N HIS A 82 -9.71 30.52 15.74
CA HIS A 82 -8.38 30.51 15.15
C HIS A 82 -8.47 30.17 13.66
N PRO A 83 -8.38 31.14 12.73
CA PRO A 83 -8.48 30.82 11.32
C PRO A 83 -7.41 29.80 10.88
N PRO A 84 -7.77 28.82 10.04
CA PRO A 84 -6.82 27.82 9.57
C PRO A 84 -5.66 28.49 8.86
N ARG A 85 -4.46 27.94 9.05
CA ARG A 85 -3.24 28.41 8.39
C ARG A 85 -3.32 28.13 6.88
N PRO A 86 -2.43 28.71 6.05
CA PRO A 86 -2.41 28.43 4.62
C PRO A 86 -2.31 26.93 4.34
N PHE A 87 -3.05 26.44 3.35
CA PHE A 87 -3.15 25.00 3.05
C PHE A 87 -1.79 24.24 3.02
N LEU A 88 -0.74 24.84 2.44
CA LEU A 88 0.61 24.23 2.38
C LEU A 88 1.20 23.91 3.76
N TYR A 89 0.85 24.68 4.79
CA TYR A 89 1.27 24.39 6.16
C TYR A 89 0.84 22.99 6.60
N TYR A 90 -0.38 22.56 6.22
CA TYR A 90 -0.90 21.25 6.56
C TYR A 90 -0.36 20.15 5.67
N VAL A 91 -0.12 20.43 4.39
CA VAL A 91 0.49 19.47 3.44
C VAL A 91 1.88 19.06 3.91
N PHE A 92 2.66 20.03 4.41
CA PHE A 92 4.00 19.79 4.95
C PHE A 92 4.00 19.50 6.45
N SER A 93 2.85 19.20 7.08
CA SER A 93 2.79 18.89 8.51
C SER A 93 3.74 17.77 8.98
N PRO A 94 4.03 16.70 8.22
CA PRO A 94 4.98 15.68 8.65
C PRO A 94 6.41 16.24 8.80
N ILE A 95 6.82 17.14 7.90
CA ILE A 95 8.13 17.79 7.93
C ILE A 95 8.17 18.82 9.07
N LEU A 96 7.04 19.47 9.33
CA LEU A 96 6.89 20.45 10.41
C LEU A 96 6.65 19.82 11.79
N LEU A 97 6.65 18.49 11.91
CA LEU A 97 6.41 17.81 13.18
C LEU A 97 7.32 18.33 14.33
N PRO A 98 8.64 18.56 14.14
CA PRO A 98 9.47 19.12 15.20
C PRO A 98 9.00 20.49 15.67
N TYR A 99 8.58 21.35 14.73
CA TYR A 99 8.01 22.66 15.07
C TYR A 99 6.70 22.53 15.87
N TRP A 100 5.84 21.58 15.51
CA TRP A 100 4.59 21.31 16.24
C TRP A 100 4.82 20.82 17.66
N LEU A 101 5.89 20.05 17.87
CA LEU A 101 6.28 19.59 19.20
C LEU A 101 6.79 20.73 20.07
N VAL A 102 7.49 21.73 19.51
CA VAL A 102 8.07 22.85 20.28
C VAL A 102 7.02 23.94 20.58
N VAL A 103 6.22 24.33 19.59
CA VAL A 103 5.33 25.50 19.70
C VAL A 103 3.99 25.13 20.32
N ARG A 104 3.66 25.76 21.46
CA ARG A 104 2.42 25.47 22.23
C ARG A 104 1.13 25.62 21.41
N SER A 105 1.03 26.62 20.53
CA SER A 105 -0.15 26.82 19.70
C SER A 105 -0.34 25.71 18.67
N ALA A 106 0.72 25.33 17.95
CA ALA A 106 0.71 24.21 17.02
C ALA A 106 0.46 22.86 17.73
N ARG A 107 0.99 22.69 18.95
CA ARG A 107 0.71 21.51 19.77
C ARG A 107 -0.77 21.40 20.12
N ARG A 108 -1.44 22.50 20.50
CA ARG A 108 -2.89 22.50 20.77
C ARG A 108 -3.70 22.08 19.54
N GLU A 109 -3.31 22.55 18.36
CA GLU A 109 -3.90 22.13 17.10
C GLU A 109 -3.71 20.63 16.85
N LEU A 110 -2.51 20.09 17.11
CA LEU A 110 -2.25 18.65 17.06
C LEU A 110 -3.13 17.85 18.02
N TRP A 111 -3.37 18.36 19.23
CA TRP A 111 -4.21 17.70 20.24
C TRP A 111 -5.68 17.59 19.82
N LEU A 112 -6.18 18.45 18.92
CA LEU A 112 -7.52 18.29 18.34
C LEU A 112 -7.60 16.97 17.55
N PHE A 113 -6.49 16.58 16.91
CA PHE A 113 -6.39 15.33 16.16
C PHE A 113 -6.14 14.11 17.03
N LYS A 114 -5.96 14.25 18.37
CA LYS A 114 -5.75 13.11 19.30
C LYS A 114 -6.79 12.02 19.10
N GLY A 115 -8.04 12.40 18.83
CA GLY A 115 -9.12 11.45 18.59
C GLY A 115 -8.84 10.52 17.39
N TYR A 116 -8.36 11.08 16.28
CA TYR A 116 -7.95 10.33 15.11
C TYR A 116 -6.68 9.52 15.41
N THR A 117 -5.68 10.12 16.06
CA THR A 117 -4.43 9.42 16.41
C THR A 117 -4.68 8.20 17.30
N VAL A 118 -5.58 8.28 18.29
CA VAL A 118 -5.92 7.14 19.15
C VAL A 118 -6.62 6.03 18.36
N VAL A 119 -7.59 6.38 17.51
CA VAL A 119 -8.28 5.38 16.67
C VAL A 119 -7.28 4.72 15.72
N THR A 120 -6.43 5.51 15.05
CA THR A 120 -5.37 5.01 14.19
C THR A 120 -4.41 4.10 14.95
N ALA A 121 -3.97 4.48 16.15
CA ALA A 121 -3.09 3.66 16.98
C ALA A 121 -3.73 2.33 17.36
N VAL A 122 -5.03 2.30 17.70
CA VAL A 122 -5.76 1.05 17.99
C VAL A 122 -5.84 0.17 16.75
N VAL A 123 -6.22 0.73 15.59
CA VAL A 123 -6.31 -0.01 14.33
C VAL A 123 -4.96 -0.61 13.95
N ILE A 124 -3.88 0.19 14.00
CA ILE A 124 -2.52 -0.27 13.71
C ILE A 124 -2.07 -1.33 14.71
N SER A 125 -2.40 -1.20 15.99
CA SER A 125 -2.03 -2.19 17.02
C SER A 125 -2.72 -3.53 16.77
N VAL A 126 -4.03 -3.53 16.52
CA VAL A 126 -4.80 -4.76 16.21
C VAL A 126 -4.27 -5.41 14.94
N GLN A 127 -4.01 -4.63 13.90
CA GLN A 127 -3.41 -5.14 12.66
C GLN A 127 -1.99 -5.66 12.89
N GLY A 128 -1.18 -5.01 13.71
CA GLY A 128 0.17 -5.46 14.08
C GLY A 128 0.14 -6.82 14.76
N VAL A 129 -0.76 -7.00 15.74
CA VAL A 129 -0.97 -8.28 16.42
C VAL A 129 -1.40 -9.35 15.42
N TYR A 130 -2.40 -9.07 14.59
CA TYR A 130 -2.83 -9.99 13.54
C TYR A 130 -1.66 -10.39 12.61
N ARG A 131 -0.89 -9.42 12.14
CA ARG A 131 0.24 -9.67 11.23
C ARG A 131 1.34 -10.48 11.90
N TYR A 132 1.62 -10.24 13.18
CA TYR A 132 2.61 -11.05 13.88
C TYR A 132 2.23 -12.54 13.89
N PHE A 133 1.00 -12.84 14.32
CA PHE A 133 0.55 -14.23 14.49
C PHE A 133 0.25 -14.94 13.19
N PHE A 134 -0.37 -14.28 12.21
CA PHE A 134 -0.81 -14.93 10.98
C PHE A 134 0.21 -14.82 9.84
N VAL A 135 1.10 -13.84 9.89
CA VAL A 135 1.94 -13.47 8.75
C VAL A 135 3.42 -13.73 9.04
N TYR A 136 3.93 -13.44 10.25
CA TYR A 136 5.33 -13.66 10.63
C TYR A 136 5.62 -15.03 11.27
N GLN A 137 4.85 -15.40 12.28
CA GLN A 137 5.00 -16.69 12.96
C GLN A 137 4.74 -17.87 11.99
N PRO A 138 5.25 -19.09 12.25
CA PRO A 138 6.24 -19.42 13.28
C PRO A 138 7.71 -19.20 12.88
N GLN A 139 8.02 -19.03 11.59
CA GLN A 139 9.40 -19.09 11.10
C GLN A 139 10.20 -17.80 11.28
N LEU A 140 9.55 -16.65 11.47
CA LEU A 140 10.22 -15.35 11.59
C LEU A 140 10.24 -14.88 13.05
N ASP A 141 11.42 -14.45 13.48
CA ASP A 141 11.66 -13.92 14.82
C ASP A 141 10.92 -12.60 15.10
N PHE A 142 10.48 -12.42 16.35
CA PHE A 142 9.77 -11.24 16.83
C PHE A 142 10.58 -9.95 16.65
N THR A 143 11.91 -10.02 16.78
CA THR A 143 12.80 -8.86 16.60
C THR A 143 12.69 -8.27 15.19
N LYS A 144 12.64 -9.14 14.17
CA LYS A 144 12.48 -8.71 12.76
C LYS A 144 11.11 -8.10 12.53
N PHE A 145 10.07 -8.68 13.16
CA PHE A 145 8.73 -8.13 13.12
C PHE A 145 8.67 -6.72 13.74
N ILE A 146 9.16 -6.52 14.97
CA ILE A 146 9.10 -5.22 15.65
C ILE A 146 9.85 -4.14 14.88
N ALA A 147 11.02 -4.45 14.30
CA ALA A 147 11.76 -3.49 13.49
C ALA A 147 10.96 -3.08 12.23
N ALA A 148 10.41 -4.03 11.48
CA ALA A 148 9.60 -3.74 10.30
C ALA A 148 8.30 -3.00 10.66
N PHE A 149 7.60 -3.47 11.70
CA PHE A 149 6.37 -2.88 12.20
C PHE A 149 6.58 -1.45 12.72
N GLY A 150 7.67 -1.19 13.44
CA GLY A 150 8.02 0.15 13.91
C GLY A 150 8.24 1.15 12.77
N ILE A 151 8.95 0.74 11.71
CA ILE A 151 9.11 1.58 10.50
C ILE A 151 7.75 1.83 9.85
N SER A 152 6.93 0.79 9.68
CA SER A 152 5.59 0.91 9.09
C SER A 152 4.69 1.84 9.90
N ILE A 153 4.69 1.75 11.24
CA ILE A 153 3.95 2.67 12.12
C ILE A 153 4.33 4.13 11.85
N VAL A 154 5.63 4.42 11.77
CA VAL A 154 6.10 5.79 11.53
C VAL A 154 5.65 6.28 10.16
N VAL A 155 5.87 5.50 9.10
CA VAL A 155 5.47 5.87 7.74
C VAL A 155 3.96 6.04 7.62
N GLU A 156 3.17 5.09 8.15
CA GLU A 156 1.71 5.16 8.15
C GLU A 156 1.19 6.36 8.93
N THR A 157 1.77 6.65 10.09
CA THR A 157 1.36 7.82 10.90
C THR A 157 1.64 9.12 10.15
N LEU A 158 2.82 9.26 9.55
CA LEU A 158 3.17 10.46 8.77
C LEU A 158 2.27 10.60 7.55
N ALA A 159 1.98 9.51 6.84
CA ALA A 159 1.05 9.50 5.72
C ALA A 159 -0.37 9.90 6.16
N VAL A 160 -0.90 9.28 7.22
CA VAL A 160 -2.22 9.63 7.76
C VAL A 160 -2.29 11.11 8.17
N MET A 161 -1.24 11.66 8.80
CA MET A 161 -1.19 13.09 9.12
C MET A 161 -1.18 13.96 7.86
N MET A 162 -0.35 13.60 6.87
CA MET A 162 -0.26 14.28 5.57
C MET A 162 -1.60 14.27 4.82
N LEU A 163 -2.45 13.27 5.04
CA LEU A 163 -3.76 13.13 4.40
C LEU A 163 -4.88 13.85 5.17
N ILE A 164 -5.01 13.52 6.46
CA ILE A 164 -6.15 13.94 7.28
C ILE A 164 -6.09 15.44 7.54
N MET A 165 -4.92 16.02 7.84
CA MET A 165 -4.84 17.44 8.20
C MET A 165 -5.22 18.37 7.05
N PRO A 166 -4.67 18.24 5.82
CA PRO A 166 -5.09 19.08 4.70
C PRO A 166 -6.56 18.86 4.34
N MET A 167 -7.08 17.65 4.54
CA MET A 167 -8.47 17.32 4.25
C MET A 167 -9.43 18.00 5.23
N THR A 168 -9.25 17.77 6.53
CA THR A 168 -10.06 18.38 7.59
C THR A 168 -10.06 19.91 7.51
N THR A 169 -8.89 20.51 7.30
CA THR A 169 -8.74 21.96 7.23
C THR A 169 -9.37 22.53 5.97
N SER A 170 -9.34 21.81 4.85
CA SER A 170 -10.03 22.22 3.62
C SER A 170 -11.55 22.21 3.78
N VAL A 171 -12.09 21.17 4.43
CA VAL A 171 -13.53 21.08 4.77
C VAL A 171 -13.93 22.28 5.62
N VAL A 172 -13.24 22.51 6.73
CA VAL A 172 -13.55 23.61 7.65
C VAL A 172 -13.39 24.97 6.97
N ALA A 173 -12.32 25.18 6.20
CA ALA A 173 -12.08 26.45 5.52
C ALA A 173 -13.16 26.78 4.48
N LEU A 174 -13.62 25.80 3.70
CA LEU A 174 -14.67 25.99 2.70
C LEU A 174 -16.06 26.11 3.34
N HIS A 175 -16.33 25.34 4.40
CA HIS A 175 -17.57 25.41 5.15
C HIS A 175 -17.75 26.79 5.81
N ARG A 176 -16.70 27.33 6.46
CA ARG A 176 -16.72 28.70 7.02
C ARG A 176 -17.01 29.79 5.99
N LYS A 177 -16.58 29.60 4.74
CA LYS A 177 -16.86 30.53 3.63
C LYS A 177 -18.21 30.29 2.96
N LYS A 178 -19.02 29.33 3.44
CA LYS A 178 -20.28 28.89 2.83
C LYS A 178 -20.12 28.46 1.36
N GLN A 179 -18.95 27.94 1.00
CA GLN A 179 -18.62 27.52 -0.37
C GLN A 179 -18.91 26.03 -0.59
N HIS A 180 -20.15 25.61 -0.31
CA HIS A 180 -20.54 24.18 -0.32
C HIS A 180 -20.27 23.50 -1.66
N TRP A 181 -20.56 24.17 -2.79
CA TRP A 181 -20.27 23.60 -4.12
C TRP A 181 -18.79 23.31 -4.35
N ARG A 182 -17.89 24.20 -3.90
CA ARG A 182 -16.44 23.98 -4.01
C ARG A 182 -15.99 22.80 -3.16
N LEU A 183 -16.60 22.63 -1.98
CA LEU A 183 -16.36 21.46 -1.14
C LEU A 183 -16.82 20.18 -1.84
N VAL A 184 -18.03 20.17 -2.41
CA VAL A 184 -18.56 19.04 -3.17
C VAL A 184 -17.64 18.67 -4.33
N TYR A 185 -17.19 19.64 -5.13
CA TYR A 185 -16.25 19.38 -6.23
C TYR A 185 -14.93 18.79 -5.74
N LEU A 186 -14.37 19.33 -4.66
CA LEU A 186 -13.12 18.84 -4.09
C LEU A 186 -13.25 17.40 -3.57
N LEU A 187 -14.36 17.07 -2.90
CA LEU A 187 -14.65 15.70 -2.45
C LEU A 187 -14.88 14.76 -3.63
N ALA A 188 -15.60 15.20 -4.67
CA ALA A 188 -15.82 14.42 -5.88
C ALA A 188 -14.50 14.11 -6.61
N VAL A 189 -13.61 15.10 -6.76
CA VAL A 189 -12.27 14.90 -7.35
C VAL A 189 -11.46 13.91 -6.52
N GLY A 190 -11.47 14.05 -5.18
CA GLY A 190 -10.79 13.11 -4.29
C GLY A 190 -11.33 11.68 -4.40
N PHE A 191 -12.65 11.53 -4.48
CA PHE A 191 -13.31 10.23 -4.60
C PHE A 191 -13.04 9.56 -5.95
N ILE A 192 -13.14 10.32 -7.05
CA ILE A 192 -12.82 9.83 -8.41
C ILE A 192 -11.34 9.43 -8.48
N SER A 193 -10.43 10.26 -7.96
CA SER A 193 -9.00 9.95 -7.92
C SER A 193 -8.71 8.69 -7.10
N ALA A 194 -9.30 8.55 -5.91
CA ALA A 194 -9.16 7.35 -5.10
C ALA A 194 -9.74 6.10 -5.78
N GLY A 195 -10.89 6.22 -6.43
CA GLY A 195 -11.49 5.14 -7.22
C GLY A 195 -10.60 4.72 -8.40
N MET A 196 -10.07 5.68 -9.17
CA MET A 196 -9.12 5.40 -10.24
C MET A 196 -7.85 4.74 -9.74
N ALA A 197 -7.30 5.22 -8.62
CA ALA A 197 -6.09 4.65 -8.03
C ALA A 197 -6.34 3.21 -7.53
N ALA A 198 -7.49 2.94 -6.90
CA ALA A 198 -7.89 1.60 -6.47
C ALA A 198 -8.15 0.65 -7.66
N THR A 199 -8.87 1.10 -8.70
CA THR A 199 -9.08 0.32 -9.92
C THR A 199 -7.77 0.02 -10.62
N TYR A 200 -6.84 0.98 -10.66
CA TYR A 200 -5.51 0.76 -11.22
C TYR A 200 -4.73 -0.30 -10.43
N MET A 201 -4.83 -0.30 -9.10
CA MET A 201 -4.24 -1.36 -8.27
C MET A 201 -4.90 -2.72 -8.54
N TRP A 202 -6.23 -2.77 -8.65
CA TRP A 202 -6.96 -4.02 -8.86
C TRP A 202 -6.68 -4.64 -10.23
N THR A 203 -6.61 -3.81 -11.28
CA THR A 203 -6.45 -4.27 -12.67
C THR A 203 -5.00 -4.59 -13.05
N ARG A 204 -4.02 -4.22 -12.21
CA ARG A 204 -2.61 -4.61 -12.44
C ARG A 204 -2.45 -6.12 -12.25
N HIS A 205 -2.08 -6.79 -13.34
CA HIS A 205 -1.82 -8.25 -13.36
C HIS A 205 -0.53 -8.64 -12.62
N ARG A 206 0.40 -7.69 -12.43
CA ARG A 206 1.61 -7.88 -11.64
C ARG A 206 1.40 -7.30 -10.25
N THR A 207 1.25 -8.18 -9.26
CA THR A 207 1.35 -7.82 -7.85
C THR A 207 2.77 -7.35 -7.60
N PHE A 208 2.97 -6.07 -7.29
CA PHE A 208 4.25 -5.59 -6.78
C PHE A 208 4.30 -5.96 -5.30
N PRO A 209 5.04 -7.01 -4.91
CA PRO A 209 5.09 -7.38 -3.51
C PRO A 209 5.71 -6.23 -2.74
N SER A 210 5.10 -5.89 -1.61
CA SER A 210 5.63 -4.86 -0.72
C SER A 210 7.08 -5.18 -0.34
N LEU A 211 7.89 -4.15 -0.04
CA LEU A 211 9.27 -4.37 0.42
C LEU A 211 9.34 -5.29 1.64
N GLU A 212 8.28 -5.27 2.45
CA GLU A 212 8.13 -6.17 3.59
C GLU A 212 7.92 -7.61 3.14
N THR A 213 6.97 -7.89 2.25
CA THR A 213 6.74 -9.23 1.69
C THR A 213 8.02 -9.81 1.07
N ARG A 214 8.76 -9.02 0.27
CA ARG A 214 10.07 -9.41 -0.28
C ARG A 214 11.07 -9.76 0.83
N SER A 215 11.12 -8.96 1.89
CA SER A 215 12.02 -9.21 3.02
C SER A 215 11.69 -10.49 3.79
N ARG A 216 10.40 -10.81 3.91
CA ARG A 216 9.91 -12.01 4.61
C ARG A 216 10.20 -13.27 3.81
N ILE A 217 9.99 -13.25 2.50
CA ILE A 217 10.37 -14.34 1.59
C ILE A 217 11.85 -14.70 1.79
N VAL A 218 12.75 -13.72 1.64
CA VAL A 218 14.19 -13.94 1.83
C VAL A 218 14.50 -14.44 3.23
N ALA A 219 13.90 -13.84 4.27
CA ALA A 219 14.15 -14.25 5.64
C ALA A 219 13.72 -15.71 5.89
N ARG A 220 12.56 -16.11 5.38
CA ARG A 220 12.00 -17.46 5.50
C ARG A 220 12.85 -18.49 4.76
N SER A 221 13.25 -18.20 3.52
CA SER A 221 14.15 -19.07 2.75
C SER A 221 15.55 -19.17 3.37
N THR A 222 15.98 -18.16 4.13
CA THR A 222 17.27 -18.20 4.85
C THR A 222 17.17 -19.05 6.12
N VAL A 223 16.01 -19.03 6.80
CA VAL A 223 15.78 -19.82 8.03
C VAL A 223 15.73 -21.32 7.72
N ASP A 224 15.04 -21.71 6.64
CA ASP A 224 14.97 -23.10 6.19
C ASP A 224 15.20 -23.21 4.67
N PRO A 225 16.47 -23.24 4.24
CA PRO A 225 16.82 -23.30 2.83
C PRO A 225 16.46 -24.65 2.19
N ALA A 226 16.44 -25.74 2.95
CA ALA A 226 16.15 -27.07 2.44
C ALA A 226 14.68 -27.19 2.05
N THR A 227 13.76 -26.85 2.96
CA THR A 227 12.32 -26.86 2.69
C THR A 227 11.95 -25.87 1.59
N SER A 228 12.56 -24.67 1.60
CA SER A 228 12.41 -23.69 0.54
C SER A 228 12.73 -24.28 -0.84
N ARG A 229 13.87 -24.99 -0.99
CA ARG A 229 14.24 -25.62 -2.28
C ARG A 229 13.26 -26.70 -2.70
N VAL A 230 12.80 -27.54 -1.78
CA VAL A 230 11.81 -28.60 -2.07
C VAL A 230 10.52 -27.97 -2.60
N VAL A 231 10.06 -26.89 -1.97
CA VAL A 231 8.81 -26.21 -2.37
C VAL A 231 8.96 -25.49 -3.71
N LEU A 232 10.08 -24.81 -3.95
CA LEU A 232 10.37 -24.20 -5.26
C LEU A 232 10.46 -25.24 -6.38
N ARG A 233 11.06 -26.41 -6.09
CA ARG A 233 11.14 -27.53 -7.03
C ARG A 233 9.74 -28.05 -7.39
N ARG A 234 8.89 -28.28 -6.38
CA ARG A 234 7.50 -28.73 -6.59
C ARG A 234 6.70 -27.70 -7.40
N ALA A 235 6.88 -26.41 -7.13
CA ALA A 235 6.24 -25.34 -7.90
C ALA A 235 6.62 -25.39 -9.38
N LEU A 236 7.91 -25.61 -9.69
CA LEU A 236 8.39 -25.80 -11.07
C LEU A 236 7.83 -27.08 -11.72
N GLU A 237 7.82 -28.19 -10.98
CA GLU A 237 7.25 -29.46 -11.47
C GLU A 237 5.76 -29.30 -11.82
N ARG A 238 5.00 -28.60 -11.00
CA ARG A 238 3.58 -28.30 -11.22
C ARG A 238 3.37 -27.38 -12.42
N ALA A 239 4.15 -26.31 -12.53
CA ALA A 239 4.10 -25.42 -13.71
C ALA A 239 4.44 -26.16 -15.02
N TRP A 240 5.43 -27.06 -14.98
CA TRP A 240 5.76 -27.92 -16.11
C TRP A 240 4.67 -28.93 -16.43
N ALA A 241 4.01 -29.50 -15.42
CA ALA A 241 2.91 -30.44 -15.59
C ALA A 241 1.73 -29.80 -16.32
N VAL A 242 1.29 -28.61 -15.87
CA VAL A 242 0.22 -27.83 -16.53
C VAL A 242 0.53 -27.61 -18.00
N ARG A 243 1.78 -27.23 -18.31
CA ARG A 243 2.21 -27.05 -19.69
C ARG A 243 2.16 -28.33 -20.53
N LYS A 244 2.45 -29.49 -19.92
CA LYS A 244 2.41 -30.78 -20.63
C LYS A 244 0.96 -31.22 -20.90
N THR A 245 0.02 -30.89 -20.00
CA THR A 245 -1.36 -31.38 -20.05
C THR A 245 -2.31 -30.47 -20.82
N GLU A 246 -2.27 -29.16 -20.60
CA GLU A 246 -3.29 -28.21 -21.09
C GLU A 246 -3.00 -27.66 -22.49
N GLY A 247 -1.93 -28.14 -23.13
CA GLY A 247 -1.54 -27.69 -24.47
C GLY A 247 -0.96 -26.28 -24.48
N ARG A 248 -0.62 -25.80 -25.67
CA ARG A 248 0.23 -24.61 -25.87
C ARG A 248 -0.53 -23.28 -25.87
N ASP A 249 -1.85 -23.30 -25.78
CA ASP A 249 -2.71 -22.12 -25.95
C ASP A 249 -3.16 -21.49 -24.62
N VAL A 250 -2.90 -22.14 -23.48
CA VAL A 250 -3.39 -21.69 -22.15
C VAL A 250 -2.41 -20.78 -21.42
N TRP A 251 -1.14 -20.75 -21.83
CA TRP A 251 -0.13 -19.88 -21.24
C TRP A 251 0.07 -18.60 -22.05
N GLU A 252 -0.23 -17.48 -21.41
CA GLU A 252 0.16 -16.17 -21.89
C GLU A 252 1.63 -15.94 -21.54
N ARG A 253 2.43 -15.67 -22.57
CA ARG A 253 3.85 -15.35 -22.42
C ARG A 253 4.06 -13.91 -22.83
N GLU A 254 4.55 -13.11 -21.90
CA GLU A 254 4.97 -11.75 -22.18
C GLU A 254 6.24 -11.72 -23.06
N THR A 255 6.50 -10.58 -23.71
CA THR A 255 7.64 -10.41 -24.63
C THR A 255 9.00 -10.66 -23.96
N ASP A 256 9.08 -10.43 -22.64
CA ASP A 256 10.28 -10.64 -21.83
C ASP A 256 10.51 -12.13 -21.44
N GLY A 257 9.52 -13.00 -21.63
CA GLY A 257 9.54 -14.41 -21.24
C GLY A 257 8.86 -14.75 -19.91
N THR A 258 8.25 -13.77 -19.25
CA THR A 258 7.40 -13.99 -18.08
C THR A 258 6.14 -14.75 -18.47
N ILE A 259 5.74 -15.71 -17.64
CA ILE A 259 4.54 -16.53 -17.82
C ILE A 259 3.45 -16.00 -16.90
N THR A 260 2.26 -15.80 -17.45
CA THR A 260 1.03 -15.51 -16.70
C THR A 260 0.02 -16.67 -16.85
N GLY A 261 -1.07 -16.64 -16.07
CA GLY A 261 -2.14 -17.63 -16.15
C GLY A 261 -1.89 -18.91 -15.35
N ALA A 262 -2.52 -20.01 -15.79
CA ALA A 262 -2.62 -21.26 -15.02
C ALA A 262 -1.27 -21.84 -14.52
N PRO A 263 -0.17 -21.85 -15.31
CA PRO A 263 1.11 -22.38 -14.82
C PRO A 263 1.68 -21.60 -13.64
N LEU A 264 1.51 -20.27 -13.65
CA LEU A 264 1.96 -19.40 -12.55
C LEU A 264 1.09 -19.63 -11.30
N GLU A 265 -0.22 -19.67 -11.45
CA GLU A 265 -1.14 -19.89 -10.33
C GLU A 265 -0.93 -21.26 -9.67
N GLN A 266 -0.72 -22.32 -10.46
CA GLN A 266 -0.39 -23.66 -9.94
C GLN A 266 0.98 -23.73 -9.26
N ALA A 267 1.96 -22.96 -9.76
CA ALA A 267 3.23 -22.79 -9.07
C ALA A 267 3.02 -22.12 -7.71
N ARG A 268 2.29 -21.00 -7.67
CA ARG A 268 2.00 -20.23 -6.45
C ARG A 268 1.24 -21.05 -5.42
N GLU A 269 0.24 -21.81 -5.83
CA GLU A 269 -0.51 -22.73 -4.95
C GLU A 269 0.43 -23.72 -4.25
N SER A 270 1.41 -24.25 -4.98
CA SER A 270 2.43 -25.16 -4.44
C SER A 270 3.36 -24.49 -3.43
N LEU A 271 3.52 -23.16 -3.50
CA LEU A 271 4.35 -22.38 -2.57
C LEU A 271 3.67 -22.11 -1.22
N ILE A 272 2.33 -22.13 -1.16
CA ILE A 272 1.53 -21.78 0.05
C ILE A 272 1.84 -22.70 1.25
N GLY A 273 2.32 -23.93 1.00
CA GLY A 273 2.71 -24.86 2.07
C GLY A 273 3.89 -24.37 2.92
N PHE A 274 4.71 -23.44 2.41
CA PHE A 274 5.86 -22.89 3.14
C PHE A 274 5.82 -21.36 3.22
N TYR A 275 5.47 -20.69 2.11
CA TYR A 275 5.29 -19.25 2.03
C TYR A 275 3.85 -18.86 2.38
N ARG A 276 3.65 -17.67 2.93
CA ARG A 276 2.29 -17.13 3.13
C ARG A 276 1.60 -16.83 1.79
N PRO A 277 0.26 -16.76 1.72
CA PRO A 277 -0.43 -16.48 0.45
C PRO A 277 0.10 -15.23 -0.26
N ASP A 278 0.29 -14.13 0.47
CA ASP A 278 0.83 -12.89 -0.09
C ASP A 278 2.31 -12.99 -0.50
N GLU A 279 3.07 -13.87 0.16
CA GLU A 279 4.46 -14.20 -0.21
C GLU A 279 4.51 -15.10 -1.45
N ALA A 280 3.58 -16.04 -1.61
CA ALA A 280 3.48 -16.91 -2.76
C ALA A 280 3.08 -16.12 -4.02
N GLU A 281 2.11 -15.21 -3.90
CA GLU A 281 1.72 -14.28 -4.97
C GLU A 281 2.87 -13.40 -5.48
N ALA A 282 3.89 -13.16 -4.64
CA ALA A 282 5.07 -12.39 -5.00
C ALA A 282 6.04 -13.13 -5.94
N PHE A 283 5.89 -14.45 -6.09
CA PHE A 283 6.71 -15.22 -7.02
C PHE A 283 6.22 -15.02 -8.44
N GLU A 284 7.18 -14.85 -9.34
CA GLU A 284 7.01 -14.80 -10.78
C GLU A 284 7.60 -16.07 -11.41
N LEU A 285 7.13 -16.36 -12.62
CA LEU A 285 7.57 -17.51 -13.41
C LEU A 285 8.07 -17.01 -14.76
N TRP A 286 9.25 -17.48 -15.19
CA TRP A 286 9.88 -17.08 -16.44
C TRP A 286 10.35 -18.29 -17.22
N THR A 287 10.36 -18.22 -18.55
CA THR A 287 10.88 -19.32 -19.38
C THR A 287 11.61 -18.92 -20.66
N THR A 288 12.62 -19.71 -21.06
CA THR A 288 13.18 -19.66 -22.43
C THR A 288 12.39 -20.48 -23.42
N ALA A 289 11.56 -21.40 -22.96
CA ALA A 289 11.01 -22.43 -23.81
C ALA A 289 10.11 -21.84 -24.89
N ARG A 290 10.33 -22.27 -26.13
CA ARG A 290 9.53 -21.86 -27.30
C ARG A 290 8.59 -22.99 -27.69
N LYS A 291 7.71 -22.73 -28.68
CA LYS A 291 6.70 -23.69 -29.15
C LYS A 291 7.25 -25.12 -29.33
N ASP A 292 8.46 -25.25 -29.90
CA ASP A 292 9.01 -26.57 -30.28
C ASP A 292 10.37 -26.88 -29.63
N ARG A 293 10.78 -26.12 -28.60
CA ARG A 293 12.07 -26.36 -27.94
C ARG A 293 11.92 -26.47 -26.43
N PRO A 294 12.39 -27.57 -25.81
CA PRO A 294 12.49 -27.65 -24.36
C PRO A 294 13.37 -26.49 -23.90
N GLY A 295 12.94 -25.83 -22.83
CA GLY A 295 13.64 -24.69 -22.29
C GLY A 295 13.88 -24.84 -20.80
N ILE A 296 14.29 -23.73 -20.21
CA ILE A 296 14.45 -23.57 -18.78
C ILE A 296 13.25 -22.78 -18.28
N MET A 297 12.70 -23.19 -17.16
CA MET A 297 11.72 -22.44 -16.40
C MET A 297 12.36 -22.01 -15.08
N VAL A 298 12.10 -20.77 -14.68
CA VAL A 298 12.66 -20.16 -13.47
C VAL A 298 11.50 -19.64 -12.65
N VAL A 299 11.39 -20.10 -11.42
CA VAL A 299 10.52 -19.50 -10.41
C VAL A 299 11.39 -18.60 -9.55
N PHE A 300 10.99 -17.36 -9.36
CA PHE A 300 11.77 -16.41 -8.57
C PHE A 300 10.88 -15.43 -7.84
N ALA A 301 11.33 -15.03 -6.66
CA ALA A 301 10.84 -13.88 -5.93
C ALA A 301 11.99 -12.90 -5.76
N GLU A 302 11.65 -11.63 -5.89
CA GLU A 302 12.62 -10.56 -5.82
C GLU A 302 13.21 -10.40 -4.41
N GLY A 303 14.53 -10.30 -4.33
CA GLY A 303 15.23 -9.89 -3.12
C GLY A 303 15.48 -8.37 -3.10
N ARG A 304 15.74 -7.78 -1.93
CA ARG A 304 16.21 -6.38 -1.85
C ARG A 304 17.44 -6.17 -2.74
N LYS A 305 17.65 -4.96 -3.25
CA LYS A 305 18.83 -4.55 -4.07
C LYS A 305 20.20 -5.09 -3.64
N LYS A 306 20.40 -5.39 -2.35
CA LYS A 306 21.66 -5.95 -1.77
C LYS A 306 21.62 -7.44 -1.41
N ARG A 307 20.48 -8.13 -1.57
CA ARG A 307 20.33 -9.55 -1.24
C ARG A 307 20.03 -10.35 -2.50
N SER A 308 20.54 -11.58 -2.55
CA SER A 308 20.25 -12.49 -3.65
C SER A 308 18.73 -12.75 -3.72
N PRO A 309 18.12 -12.73 -4.91
CA PRO A 309 16.74 -13.15 -5.07
C PRO A 309 16.58 -14.61 -4.62
N VAL A 310 15.37 -14.98 -4.22
CA VAL A 310 15.02 -16.38 -3.96
C VAL A 310 14.57 -16.97 -5.29
N TRP A 311 15.29 -17.94 -5.81
CA TRP A 311 14.97 -18.51 -7.12
C TRP A 311 15.37 -19.98 -7.21
N LEU A 312 14.76 -20.67 -8.16
CA LEU A 312 15.18 -21.98 -8.62
C LEU A 312 14.87 -22.09 -10.12
N ALA A 313 15.74 -22.78 -10.86
CA ALA A 313 15.52 -23.04 -12.27
C ALA A 313 15.47 -24.55 -12.53
N MET A 314 14.68 -24.95 -13.53
CA MET A 314 14.51 -26.34 -13.91
C MET A 314 14.37 -26.45 -15.42
N LYS A 315 15.12 -27.38 -16.01
CA LYS A 315 14.99 -27.78 -17.42
C LYS A 315 13.75 -28.65 -17.61
N TYR A 316 13.31 -28.78 -18.87
CA TYR A 316 12.15 -29.62 -19.22
C TYR A 316 12.26 -31.09 -18.77
N ASP A 317 13.48 -31.63 -18.69
CA ASP A 317 13.80 -32.99 -18.24
C ASP A 317 13.74 -33.16 -16.70
N GLY A 318 13.47 -32.08 -15.96
CA GLY A 318 13.45 -32.08 -14.49
C GLY A 318 14.80 -31.76 -13.84
N THR A 319 15.87 -31.59 -14.63
CA THR A 319 17.19 -31.23 -14.10
C THR A 319 17.14 -29.83 -13.47
N VAL A 320 17.47 -29.76 -12.19
CA VAL A 320 17.51 -28.51 -11.42
C VAL A 320 18.82 -27.76 -11.70
N ILE A 321 18.72 -26.45 -11.92
CA ILE A 321 19.83 -25.54 -12.10
C ILE A 321 19.89 -24.63 -10.87
N GLU A 322 20.98 -24.72 -10.10
CA GLU A 322 21.18 -23.94 -8.86
C GLU A 322 22.16 -22.78 -9.03
N ARG A 323 22.95 -22.76 -10.11
CA ARG A 323 23.99 -21.75 -10.32
C ARG A 323 23.52 -20.65 -11.25
N LEU A 324 23.62 -19.41 -10.78
CA LEU A 324 23.19 -18.23 -11.53
C LEU A 324 23.82 -18.10 -12.94
N PRO A 325 25.12 -18.42 -13.16
CA PRO A 325 25.73 -18.34 -14.49
C PRO A 325 25.12 -19.28 -15.54
N GLU A 326 24.50 -20.38 -15.11
CA GLU A 326 23.86 -21.36 -16.00
C GLU A 326 22.49 -20.89 -16.50
N ILE A 327 21.95 -19.83 -15.89
CA ILE A 327 20.68 -19.23 -16.33
C ILE A 327 20.92 -18.28 -17.51
N PRO A 328 20.09 -18.33 -18.57
CA PRO A 328 20.09 -17.39 -19.67
C PRO A 328 20.10 -15.93 -19.22
N ARG A 329 20.84 -15.08 -19.95
CA ARG A 329 20.98 -13.64 -19.63
C ARG A 329 19.62 -12.94 -19.52
N ALA A 330 18.66 -13.27 -20.39
CA ALA A 330 17.32 -12.69 -20.36
C ALA A 330 16.59 -12.96 -19.03
N ALA A 331 16.66 -14.16 -18.48
CA ALA A 331 16.08 -14.46 -17.17
C ALA A 331 16.78 -13.67 -16.06
N ARG A 332 18.12 -13.57 -16.11
CA ARG A 332 18.88 -12.78 -15.14
C ARG A 332 18.52 -11.29 -15.21
N VAL A 333 18.20 -10.77 -16.40
CA VAL A 333 17.70 -9.42 -16.57
C VAL A 333 16.29 -9.30 -15.98
N ALA A 334 15.38 -10.23 -16.29
CA ALA A 334 14.02 -10.24 -15.73
C ALA A 334 14.04 -10.27 -14.18
N MET A 335 14.84 -11.15 -13.59
CA MET A 335 15.04 -11.24 -12.13
C MET A 335 15.61 -9.95 -11.51
N ARG A 336 16.38 -9.17 -12.28
CA ARG A 336 16.94 -7.88 -11.82
C ARG A 336 15.97 -6.72 -12.05
N SER A 337 15.28 -6.70 -13.18
CA SER A 337 14.33 -5.65 -13.54
C SER A 337 13.08 -5.70 -12.68
N ALA A 338 12.67 -6.90 -12.24
CA ALA A 338 11.65 -7.05 -11.21
C ALA A 338 11.95 -6.18 -9.98
N GLY A 339 13.24 -6.03 -9.61
CA GLY A 339 13.68 -5.23 -8.46
C GLY A 339 14.33 -3.89 -8.72
N ALA A 340 14.26 -3.37 -9.95
CA ALA A 340 14.79 -2.05 -10.28
C ALA A 340 13.74 -0.93 -10.18
N LEU A 341 12.46 -1.29 -9.99
CA LEU A 341 11.33 -0.39 -9.72
C LEU A 341 11.14 -0.24 -8.20
#